data_AF-A0A2V9MN87-F1
#
_entry.id   AF-A0A2V9MN87-F1
#
_cell.length_a   1.000
_cell.length_b   1.000
_cell.length_c   1.000
_cell.angle_alpha   90.00
_cell.angle_beta   90.00
_cell.angle_gamma   90.00
#
_symmetry.space_group_name_H-M   'P 1'
#
loop_
_entity.id
_entity.type
_entity.pdbx_description
1 polymer ?
#
loop_
_entity_poly.entity_id
_entity_poly.type
_entity_poly.pdbx_seq_one_letter_code
_entity_poly.pdbx_strand_id
1 'polypeptide(L)'
;MSEQRTIGDIALTSFILLQLVDWIATYRGLTVFGTSIEANPLLRFLMERYDIILVLTAFKIFAALAGSFLHFVNRHSVVAALTVLYALFAIIPWMRMLAVY
;
A
#
# COMPACT_ATOMS: atom_id res chain seq x y z
N MET A 1 -29.18 2.46 8.11
CA MET A 1 -28.56 1.88 6.88
C MET A 1 -27.50 2.80 6.23
N SER A 2 -27.38 4.09 6.59
CA SER A 2 -26.41 5.02 5.98
C SER A 2 -24.99 4.94 6.56
N GLU A 3 -24.85 4.81 7.88
CA GLU A 3 -23.58 5.03 8.59
C GLU A 3 -22.50 3.96 8.30
N GLN A 4 -22.88 2.69 8.26
CA GLN A 4 -21.94 1.59 7.92
C GLN A 4 -21.40 1.70 6.49
N ARG A 5 -22.22 2.20 5.56
CA ARG A 5 -21.80 2.43 4.17
C ARG A 5 -20.78 3.56 4.10
N THR A 6 -21.03 4.67 4.79
CA THR A 6 -20.09 5.80 4.88
C THR A 6 -18.74 5.38 5.49
N ILE A 7 -18.75 4.57 6.55
CA ILE A 7 -17.51 4.04 7.15
C ILE A 7 -16.75 3.17 6.14
N GLY A 8 -17.47 2.30 5.41
CA GLY A 8 -16.89 1.47 4.36
C GLY A 8 -16.27 2.27 3.22
N ASP A 9 -16.92 3.36 2.80
CA ASP A 9 -16.45 4.24 1.74
C ASP A 9 -15.18 5.00 2.18
N ILE A 10 -15.17 5.50 3.42
CA ILE A 10 -13.99 6.14 4.02
C ILE A 10 -12.84 5.14 4.09
N ALA A 11 -13.08 3.93 4.61
CA ALA A 11 -12.05 2.91 4.73
C ALA A 11 -11.43 2.55 3.38
N LEU A 12 -12.24 2.38 2.33
CA LEU A 12 -11.76 2.10 0.97
C LEU A 12 -10.99 3.29 0.38
N THR A 13 -11.53 4.50 0.52
CA THR A 13 -10.89 5.72 0.01
C THR A 13 -9.51 5.92 0.66
N SER A 14 -9.45 5.79 1.99
CA SER A 14 -8.19 5.83 2.73
C SER A 14 -7.25 4.72 2.28
N PHE A 15 -7.73 3.49 2.10
CA PHE A 15 -6.91 2.38 1.63
C PHE A 15 -6.25 2.67 0.28
N ILE A 16 -7.02 3.16 -0.69
CA ILE A 16 -6.53 3.50 -2.03
C ILE A 16 -5.51 4.65 -1.98
N LEU A 17 -5.81 5.71 -1.21
CA LEU A 17 -4.87 6.82 -1.02
C LEU A 17 -3.55 6.34 -0.40
N LEU A 18 -3.59 5.45 0.59
CA LEU A 18 -2.37 4.87 1.16
C LEU A 18 -1.61 4.01 0.14
N GLN A 19 -2.27 3.28 -0.77
CA GLN A 19 -1.56 2.58 -1.85
C GLN A 19 -0.78 3.55 -2.76
N LEU A 20 -1.36 4.72 -3.06
CA LEU A 20 -0.70 5.76 -3.87
C LEU A 20 0.47 6.41 -3.12
N VAL A 21 0.27 6.79 -1.86
CA VAL A 21 1.34 7.37 -1.04
C VAL A 21 2.49 6.38 -0.89
N ASP A 22 2.18 5.11 -0.64
CA ASP A 22 3.19 4.07 -0.51
C ASP A 22 3.90 3.77 -1.83
N TRP A 23 3.22 3.88 -2.98
CA TRP A 23 3.87 3.80 -4.28
C TRP A 23 4.95 4.86 -4.40
N ILE A 24 4.63 6.12 -4.07
CA ILE A 24 5.57 7.24 -4.15
C ILE A 24 6.72 7.04 -3.16
N ALA A 25 6.40 6.69 -1.91
CA ALA A 25 7.38 6.53 -0.84
C ALA A 25 8.34 5.36 -1.12
N THR A 26 7.80 4.22 -1.54
CA THR A 26 8.59 3.04 -1.94
C THR A 26 9.46 3.39 -3.14
N TYR A 27 8.90 3.94 -4.22
CA TYR A 27 9.70 4.29 -5.41
C TYR A 27 10.85 5.24 -5.05
N ARG A 28 10.58 6.31 -4.30
CA ARG A 28 11.62 7.23 -3.83
C ARG A 28 12.65 6.51 -2.96
N GLY A 29 12.21 5.77 -1.95
CA GLY A 29 13.09 5.03 -1.05
C GLY A 29 14.01 4.08 -1.81
N LEU A 30 13.48 3.33 -2.78
CA LEU A 30 14.26 2.43 -3.61
C LEU A 30 15.25 3.15 -4.52
N THR A 31 14.89 4.31 -5.08
CA THR A 31 15.82 5.11 -5.89
C THR A 31 16.95 5.73 -5.07
N VAL A 32 16.73 5.98 -3.78
CA VAL A 32 17.73 6.58 -2.87
C VAL A 32 18.62 5.52 -2.21
N PHE A 33 18.02 4.44 -1.72
CA PHE A 33 18.67 3.44 -0.86
C PHE A 33 18.93 2.09 -1.54
N GLY A 34 18.41 1.90 -2.76
CA GLY A 34 18.48 0.63 -3.49
C GLY A 34 17.38 -0.37 -3.10
N THR A 35 17.36 -1.54 -3.76
CA THR A 35 16.33 -2.57 -3.55
C THR A 35 16.55 -3.45 -2.33
N SER A 36 17.75 -3.50 -1.78
CA SER A 36 18.12 -4.38 -0.65
C SER A 36 17.33 -4.07 0.63
N ILE A 37 16.90 -2.82 0.79
CA ILE A 37 16.13 -2.34 1.94
C ILE A 37 14.64 -2.70 1.90
N GLU A 38 14.09 -3.08 0.74
CA GLU A 38 12.69 -3.49 0.66
C GLU A 38 12.44 -4.67 1.62
N ALA A 39 11.58 -4.43 2.61
CA ALA A 39 11.29 -5.39 3.67
C ALA A 39 10.41 -6.53 3.16
N ASN A 40 9.61 -6.31 2.12
CA ASN A 40 8.81 -7.33 1.48
C ASN A 40 9.69 -8.24 0.58
N PRO A 41 9.97 -9.50 0.98
CA PRO A 41 10.90 -10.34 0.25
C PRO A 41 10.42 -10.69 -1.15
N LEU A 42 9.10 -10.80 -1.35
CA LEU A 42 8.49 -11.08 -2.65
C LEU A 42 8.65 -9.87 -3.58
N LEU A 43 8.37 -8.67 -3.08
CA LEU A 43 8.50 -7.45 -3.86
C LEU A 43 9.96 -7.23 -4.26
N ARG A 44 10.89 -7.38 -3.30
CA ARG A 44 12.33 -7.32 -3.55
C ARG A 44 12.78 -8.33 -4.59
N PHE A 45 12.40 -9.60 -4.44
CA PHE A 45 12.74 -10.67 -5.38
C PHE A 45 12.30 -10.35 -6.81
N LEU A 46 11.11 -9.76 -6.98
CA LEU A 46 10.59 -9.39 -8.29
C LEU A 46 11.30 -8.15 -8.84
N MET A 47 11.57 -7.13 -8.03
CA MET A 47 12.30 -5.93 -8.43
C MET A 47 13.76 -6.20 -8.82
N GLU A 48 14.36 -7.28 -8.32
CA GLU A 48 15.69 -7.75 -8.75
C GLU A 48 15.66 -8.42 -10.13
N ARG A 49 14.49 -8.81 -10.64
CA ARG A 49 14.31 -9.56 -11.90
C ARG A 49 13.60 -8.77 -12.99
N TYR A 50 12.81 -7.78 -12.59
CA TYR A 50 11.95 -6.99 -13.45
C TYR A 50 12.09 -5.50 -13.09
N ASP A 51 11.56 -4.64 -13.96
CA ASP A 51 11.56 -3.21 -13.72
C ASP A 51 10.80 -2.81 -12.43
N ILE A 52 11.40 -1.90 -11.66
CA ILE A 52 10.88 -1.45 -10.36
C ILE A 52 9.50 -0.81 -10.51
N ILE A 53 9.32 0.05 -11.52
CA ILE A 53 8.05 0.75 -11.75
C ILE A 53 6.97 -0.26 -12.14
N LEU A 54 7.29 -1.21 -13.01
CA LEU A 54 6.37 -2.27 -13.42
C LEU A 54 5.91 -3.10 -12.22
N VAL A 55 6.84 -3.65 -11.43
CA VAL A 55 6.53 -4.51 -10.29
C VAL A 55 5.74 -3.75 -9.23
N LEU A 56 6.19 -2.55 -8.86
CA LEU A 56 5.53 -1.74 -7.84
C LEU A 56 4.10 -1.39 -8.26
N THR A 57 3.92 -0.93 -9.51
CA THR A 57 2.61 -0.54 -10.03
C THR A 57 1.65 -1.73 -10.08
N ALA A 58 2.11 -2.89 -10.55
CA ALA A 58 1.30 -4.11 -10.59
C ALA A 58 0.82 -4.51 -9.19
N PHE A 59 1.69 -4.47 -8.19
CA PHE A 59 1.34 -4.80 -6.81
C PHE A 59 0.35 -3.81 -6.19
N LYS A 60 0.50 -2.50 -6.46
CA LYS A 60 -0.46 -1.50 -5.96
C LYS A 60 -1.82 -1.62 -6.63
N ILE A 61 -1.87 -1.86 -7.93
CA ILE A 61 -3.12 -2.13 -8.65
C ILE A 61 -3.80 -3.37 -8.05
N PHE A 62 -3.05 -4.46 -7.87
CA PHE A 62 -3.59 -5.67 -7.27
C PHE A 62 -4.14 -5.43 -5.87
N ALA A 63 -3.40 -4.71 -5.01
CA ALA A 63 -3.85 -4.35 -3.67
C ALA A 63 -5.13 -3.50 -3.70
N ALA A 64 -5.16 -2.45 -4.53
CA ALA A 64 -6.33 -1.57 -4.68
C ALA A 64 -7.58 -2.33 -5.18
N LEU A 65 -7.39 -3.27 -6.12
CA LEU A 65 -8.46 -4.15 -6.59
C LEU A 65 -8.94 -5.10 -5.50
N ALA A 66 -8.04 -5.70 -4.73
CA ALA A 66 -8.40 -6.56 -3.61
C ALA A 66 -9.17 -5.80 -2.52
N GLY A 67 -8.72 -4.59 -2.15
CA GLY A 67 -9.44 -3.72 -1.22
C GLY A 67 -10.82 -3.32 -1.72
N SER A 68 -10.92 -2.94 -3.00
CA SER A 68 -12.19 -2.62 -3.67
C SER A 68 -13.15 -3.83 -3.69
N PHE A 69 -12.63 -5.02 -3.97
CA PHE A 69 -13.41 -6.25 -3.95
C PHE A 69 -13.95 -6.58 -2.56
N LEU A 70 -13.13 -6.46 -1.51
CA LEU A 70 -13.56 -6.64 -0.13
C LEU A 70 -14.65 -5.65 0.26
N HIS A 71 -14.52 -4.39 -0.15
CA HIS A 71 -15.57 -3.39 0.04
C HIS A 71 -16.86 -3.79 -0.69
N PHE A 72 -16.77 -4.23 -1.96
CA PHE A 72 -17.92 -4.66 -2.76
C PHE A 72 -18.70 -5.83 -2.13
N VAL A 73 -18.00 -6.77 -1.50
CA VAL A 73 -18.63 -7.90 -0.78
C VAL A 73 -18.95 -7.56 0.70
N ASN A 74 -19.08 -6.27 1.03
CA ASN A 74 -19.46 -5.72 2.34
C ASN A 74 -18.52 -6.07 3.51
N ARG A 75 -17.23 -6.34 3.23
CA ARG A 75 -16.20 -6.63 4.26
C ARG A 75 -15.46 -5.36 4.69
N HIS A 76 -16.20 -4.31 5.03
CA HIS A 76 -15.66 -2.99 5.37
C HIS A 76 -14.69 -3.00 6.56
N SER A 77 -14.96 -3.83 7.58
CA SER A 77 -14.06 -3.97 8.73
C SER A 77 -12.69 -4.55 8.35
N VAL A 78 -12.65 -5.45 7.37
CA VAL A 78 -11.41 -6.01 6.85
C VAL A 78 -10.63 -4.94 6.11
N VAL A 79 -11.28 -4.16 5.25
CA VAL A 79 -10.63 -3.04 4.55
C VAL A 79 -10.07 -2.04 5.55
N ALA A 80 -10.84 -1.66 6.57
CA ALA A 80 -10.37 -0.75 7.63
C ALA A 80 -9.16 -1.31 8.39
N ALA A 81 -9.19 -2.58 8.76
CA ALA A 81 -8.06 -3.24 9.43
C ALA A 81 -6.82 -3.27 8.53
N LEU A 82 -6.98 -3.57 7.23
CA LEU A 82 -5.91 -3.53 6.25
C LEU A 82 -5.34 -2.12 6.11
N THR A 83 -6.17 -1.08 6.04
CA THR A 83 -5.73 0.33 6.01
C THR A 83 -4.85 0.67 7.21
N VAL A 84 -5.26 0.29 8.42
CA VAL A 84 -4.48 0.55 9.65
C VAL A 84 -3.16 -0.23 9.63
N LEU A 85 -3.20 -1.54 9.36
CA LEU A 85 -1.99 -2.37 9.29
C LEU A 85 -1.01 -1.83 8.24
N TYR A 86 -1.52 -1.44 7.07
CA TYR A 86 -0.71 -0.89 6.00
C TYR A 86 -0.07 0.45 6.37
N ALA A 87 -0.81 1.34 7.03
CA ALA A 87 -0.24 2.59 7.55
C ALA A 87 0.91 2.32 8.55
N LEU A 88 0.72 1.36 9.47
CA LEU A 88 1.71 1.03 10.50
C LEU A 88 2.97 0.37 9.95
N PHE A 89 2.83 -0.55 8.99
CA PHE A 89 3.92 -1.41 8.55
C PHE A 89 4.57 -0.99 7.22
N ALA A 90 3.92 -0.16 6.40
CA ALA A 90 4.49 0.34 5.16
C ALA A 90 4.77 1.85 5.24
N ILE A 91 3.74 2.65 5.54
CA ILE A 91 3.83 4.11 5.49
C ILE A 91 4.74 4.68 6.59
N ILE A 92 4.50 4.34 7.85
CA ILE A 92 5.29 4.90 8.97
C ILE A 92 6.79 4.58 8.82
N PRO A 93 7.21 3.34 8.49
CA PRO A 93 8.61 3.03 8.24
C PRO A 93 9.22 3.87 7.11
N TRP A 94 8.55 3.97 5.96
CA TRP A 94 9.04 4.79 4.86
C TRP A 94 9.14 6.26 5.22
N MET A 95 8.13 6.82 5.88
CA MET A 95 8.14 8.22 6.31
C MET A 95 9.28 8.51 7.29
N ARG A 96 9.54 7.60 8.23
CA ARG A 96 10.67 7.73 9.16
C ARG A 96 12.00 7.69 8.42
N MET A 97 12.15 6.79 7.47
CA MET A 97 13.39 6.65 6.74
C MET A 97 13.67 7.86 5.84
N LEU A 98 12.66 8.29 5.09
CA LEU A 98 12.76 9.44 4.18
C LEU A 98 12.88 10.78 4.91
N ALA A 99 12.43 10.87 6.17
CA ALA A 99 12.59 12.09 6.97
C ALA A 99 14.01 12.25 7.55
N VAL A 100 14.78 11.16 7.64
CA VAL A 100 16.15 11.17 8.17
C VAL A 100 17.19 11.43 7.07
N TYR A 101 16.78 11.41 5.80
CA TYR A 101 17.62 11.64 4.61
C TYR A 101 17.27 12.97 3.95
#